data_AF-A0A2K8SET0-F1
#
_entry.id   AF-A0A2K8SET0-F1
#
_cell.length_a   1.000
_cell.length_b   1.000
_cell.length_c   1.000
_cell.angle_alpha   90.00
_cell.angle_beta   90.00
_cell.angle_gamma   90.00
#
_symmetry.space_group_name_H-M   'P 1'
#
loop_
_entity.id
_entity.type
_entity.pdbx_description
1 polymer ?
#
loop_
_entity_poly.entity_id
_entity_poly.type
_entity_poly.pdbx_seq_one_letter_code
_entity_poly.pdbx_strand_id
1 'polypeptide(L)'
;MDIFSKIMKIDFLKYISIFYHELGFTELYIIFILVTIIILDYVWFYLQNTKKMKKEIFSWITICFFIIVWITLMFFKFYKKWKFNYWVDIEGKGQLKYNIAKLLSPSEYRTILVLIFSYQFIILIAILMYYKLVFSKKKNFYEEQYWKISVKILMYFFITYGLVGTVKVCMGRDYYRGMEYVIYNRIDIYYEKTGDWIIFNPKWVTTPEYQPWWNFNGLIGNPQSINWSLDQLFNANAFPSGHMAQMGMVGMGFCFIINPRDKQTINWKKVVPIYLFFFHQLIMVLSFLINGSHWLTDTSFTWMWSIVTIWIANLVVDASLDKIGNKKNTEIQNFK
;
A
#
# COMPACT_ATOMS: atom_id res chain seq x y z
N MET A 1 17.68 -7.82 -16.40
CA MET A 1 17.74 -7.53 -14.95
C MET A 1 19.05 -6.88 -14.54
N ASP A 2 20.18 -7.24 -15.16
CA ASP A 2 21.47 -6.54 -14.98
C ASP A 2 21.46 -5.03 -15.27
N ILE A 3 20.51 -4.56 -16.06
CA ILE A 3 20.30 -3.12 -16.28
C ILE A 3 19.89 -2.43 -14.98
N PHE A 4 19.01 -3.03 -14.17
CA PHE A 4 18.54 -2.43 -12.91
C PHE A 4 19.63 -2.42 -11.84
N SER A 5 20.47 -3.46 -11.79
CA SER A 5 21.64 -3.46 -10.90
C SER A 5 22.70 -2.42 -11.32
N LYS A 6 22.84 -2.15 -12.62
CA LYS A 6 23.67 -1.03 -13.12
C LYS A 6 23.06 0.33 -12.78
N ILE A 7 21.74 0.47 -12.81
CA ILE A 7 21.02 1.70 -12.45
C ILE A 7 21.23 2.08 -10.97
N MET A 8 21.41 1.09 -10.07
CA MET A 8 21.73 1.32 -8.65
C MET A 8 23.07 2.04 -8.40
N LYS A 9 23.93 2.21 -9.42
CA LYS A 9 25.12 3.07 -9.35
C LYS A 9 24.76 4.56 -9.22
N ILE A 10 23.57 4.96 -9.67
CA ILE A 10 23.11 6.34 -9.61
C ILE A 10 22.48 6.56 -8.24
N ASP A 11 23.18 7.29 -7.36
CA ASP A 11 22.75 7.52 -5.98
C ASP A 11 21.33 8.09 -5.87
N PHE A 12 20.93 8.98 -6.78
CA PHE A 12 19.57 9.52 -6.83
C PHE A 12 18.49 8.44 -6.95
N LEU A 13 18.67 7.45 -7.83
CA LEU A 13 17.69 6.39 -8.08
C LEU A 13 17.61 5.40 -6.91
N LYS A 14 18.70 5.25 -6.15
CA LYS A 14 18.72 4.53 -4.87
C LYS A 14 17.82 5.22 -3.83
N TYR A 15 17.97 6.52 -3.61
CA TYR A 15 17.13 7.24 -2.64
C TYR A 15 15.66 7.20 -3.05
N ILE A 16 15.35 7.39 -4.35
CA ILE A 16 13.99 7.24 -4.87
C ILE A 16 13.46 5.82 -4.61
N SER A 17 14.26 4.80 -4.91
CA SER A 17 13.82 3.42 -4.78
C SER A 17 13.46 3.06 -3.34
N ILE A 18 14.27 3.50 -2.38
CA ILE A 18 14.00 3.26 -0.95
C ILE A 18 12.83 4.12 -0.48
N PHE A 19 12.75 5.38 -0.92
CA PHE A 19 11.61 6.25 -0.60
C PHE A 19 10.29 5.62 -1.04
N TYR A 20 10.18 5.15 -2.28
CA TYR A 20 8.96 4.54 -2.81
C TYR A 20 8.64 3.19 -2.18
N HIS A 21 9.67 2.41 -1.83
CA HIS A 21 9.47 1.16 -1.11
C HIS A 21 8.85 1.41 0.27
N GLU A 22 9.39 2.38 0.99
CA GLU A 22 8.89 2.76 2.31
C GLU A 22 7.50 3.40 2.26
N LEU A 23 7.31 4.29 1.29
CA LEU A 23 6.04 4.97 1.03
C LEU A 23 4.92 3.97 0.73
N GLY A 24 5.23 2.96 -0.09
CA GLY A 24 4.30 1.92 -0.48
C GLY A 24 3.76 1.09 0.70
N PHE A 25 4.31 1.20 1.91
CA PHE A 25 3.73 0.54 3.09
C PHE A 25 2.68 1.39 3.82
N THR A 26 2.58 2.69 3.57
CA THR A 26 1.80 3.62 4.43
C THR A 26 0.72 4.42 3.69
N GLU A 27 0.78 4.56 2.36
CA GLU A 27 -0.22 5.35 1.62
C GLU A 27 -1.66 4.85 1.79
N LEU A 28 -1.82 3.54 2.00
CA LEU A 28 -3.12 2.92 2.27
C LEU A 28 -3.87 3.58 3.44
N TYR A 29 -3.15 4.05 4.46
CA TYR A 29 -3.74 4.66 5.65
C TYR A 29 -4.57 5.91 5.30
N ILE A 30 -4.11 6.70 4.33
CA ILE A 30 -4.79 7.92 3.90
C ILE A 30 -6.15 7.58 3.27
N ILE A 31 -6.17 6.58 2.38
CA ILE A 31 -7.40 6.14 1.71
C ILE A 31 -8.37 5.51 2.72
N PHE A 32 -7.88 4.70 3.66
CA PHE A 32 -8.71 4.13 4.71
C PHE A 32 -9.39 5.20 5.55
N ILE A 33 -8.64 6.23 5.96
CA ILE A 33 -9.18 7.36 6.72
C ILE A 33 -10.28 8.06 5.92
N LEU A 34 -10.01 8.38 4.64
CA LEU A 34 -11.00 9.04 3.77
C LEU A 34 -12.29 8.21 3.62
N VAL A 35 -12.15 6.92 3.30
CA VAL A 35 -13.26 5.97 3.15
C VAL A 35 -14.08 5.88 4.43
N THR A 36 -13.40 5.76 5.58
CA THR A 36 -14.05 5.64 6.89
C THR A 36 -14.80 6.91 7.26
N ILE A 37 -14.20 8.08 7.03
CA ILE A 37 -14.85 9.38 7.28
C ILE A 37 -16.12 9.54 6.43
N ILE A 38 -16.08 9.17 5.14
CA ILE A 38 -17.26 9.24 4.26
C ILE A 38 -18.39 8.33 4.77
N ILE A 39 -18.06 7.10 5.20
CA ILE A 39 -19.05 6.17 5.75
C ILE A 39 -19.63 6.73 7.06
N LEU A 40 -18.77 7.22 7.95
CA LEU A 40 -19.17 7.79 9.22
C LEU A 40 -20.08 9.01 9.03
N ASP A 41 -19.72 9.95 8.14
CA ASP A 41 -20.54 11.13 7.86
C ASP A 41 -21.92 10.75 7.31
N TYR A 42 -22.00 9.69 6.50
CA TYR A 42 -23.28 9.12 6.06
C TYR A 42 -24.12 8.56 7.23
N VAL A 43 -23.50 7.81 8.14
CA VAL A 43 -24.18 7.31 9.34
C VAL A 43 -24.65 8.47 10.22
N TRP A 44 -23.82 9.50 10.40
CA TRP A 44 -24.18 10.69 11.18
C TRP A 44 -25.33 11.48 10.56
N PHE A 45 -25.34 11.64 9.24
CA PHE A 45 -26.45 12.26 8.52
C PHE A 45 -27.78 11.55 8.81
N TYR A 46 -27.79 10.21 8.79
CA TYR A 46 -28.98 9.43 9.12
C TYR A 46 -29.37 9.56 10.61
N LEU A 47 -28.40 9.52 11.53
CA LEU A 47 -28.67 9.67 12.96
C LEU A 47 -29.15 11.07 13.34
N GLN A 48 -28.69 12.12 12.68
CA GLN A 48 -29.11 13.49 12.95
C GLN A 48 -30.61 13.68 12.77
N ASN A 49 -31.18 13.04 11.74
CA ASN A 49 -32.61 13.03 11.47
C ASN A 49 -33.43 12.34 12.59
N THR A 50 -32.77 11.57 13.46
CA THR A 50 -33.44 10.84 14.56
C THR A 50 -33.15 11.40 15.96
N LYS A 51 -31.97 11.99 16.21
CA LYS A 51 -31.47 12.33 17.57
C LYS A 51 -31.03 13.78 17.77
N LYS A 52 -31.30 14.71 16.84
CA LYS A 52 -30.99 16.16 16.94
C LYS A 52 -29.52 16.49 17.34
N MET A 53 -28.54 15.71 16.86
CA MET A 53 -27.11 15.99 17.14
C MET A 53 -26.54 17.12 16.26
N LYS A 54 -25.59 17.90 16.80
CA LYS A 54 -24.89 18.97 16.06
C LYS A 54 -23.77 18.42 15.17
N LYS A 55 -24.08 18.07 13.92
CA LYS A 55 -23.16 17.48 12.93
C LYS A 55 -21.81 18.20 12.80
N GLU A 56 -21.82 19.53 12.81
CA GLU A 56 -20.61 20.32 12.53
C GLU A 56 -19.50 20.05 13.55
N ILE A 57 -19.82 20.05 14.85
CA ILE A 57 -18.85 19.80 15.92
C ILE A 57 -18.32 18.37 15.83
N PHE A 58 -19.20 17.38 15.66
CA PHE A 58 -18.80 15.97 15.57
C PHE A 58 -17.88 15.70 14.39
N SER A 59 -18.14 16.33 13.23
CA SER A 59 -17.28 16.14 12.05
C SER A 59 -15.83 16.60 12.28
N TRP A 60 -15.62 17.70 13.00
CA TRP A 60 -14.28 18.16 13.37
C TRP A 60 -13.62 17.23 14.39
N ILE A 61 -14.38 16.76 15.39
CA ILE A 61 -13.89 15.76 16.36
C ILE A 61 -13.44 14.49 15.62
N THR A 62 -14.22 14.00 14.66
CA THR A 62 -13.86 12.83 13.84
C THR A 62 -12.58 13.07 13.05
N ILE A 63 -12.41 14.23 12.41
CA ILE A 63 -11.18 14.58 11.68
C ILE A 63 -9.98 14.60 12.63
N CYS A 64 -10.07 15.28 13.77
CA CYS A 64 -9.01 15.33 14.77
C CYS A 64 -8.65 13.94 15.29
N PHE A 65 -9.65 13.10 15.56
CA PHE A 65 -9.45 11.71 15.97
C PHE A 65 -8.64 10.92 14.93
N PHE A 66 -9.00 11.00 13.65
CA PHE A 66 -8.25 10.29 12.60
C PHE A 66 -6.84 10.82 12.37
N ILE A 67 -6.61 12.13 12.55
CA ILE A 67 -5.25 12.70 12.53
C ILE A 67 -4.41 12.09 13.67
N ILE A 68 -4.96 12.02 14.89
CA ILE A 68 -4.27 11.40 16.03
C ILE A 68 -3.98 9.93 15.75
N VAL A 69 -4.98 9.16 15.30
CA VAL A 69 -4.81 7.73 14.94
C VAL A 69 -3.71 7.56 13.88
N TRP A 70 -3.70 8.40 12.83
CA TRP A 70 -2.68 8.34 11.80
C TRP A 70 -1.28 8.65 12.35
N ILE A 71 -1.14 9.70 13.16
CA ILE A 71 0.13 10.05 13.81
C ILE A 71 0.62 8.90 14.68
N THR A 72 -0.26 8.28 15.46
CA THR A 72 0.08 7.12 16.30
C THR A 72 0.55 5.93 15.47
N LEU A 73 -0.17 5.57 14.40
CA LEU A 73 0.21 4.47 13.51
C LEU A 73 1.57 4.72 12.84
N MET A 74 1.79 5.93 12.33
CA MET A 74 3.05 6.34 11.73
C MET A 74 4.19 6.35 12.75
N PHE A 75 3.93 6.86 13.96
CA PHE A 75 4.90 6.85 15.05
C PHE A 75 5.35 5.43 15.37
N PHE A 76 4.44 4.47 15.60
CA PHE A 76 4.83 3.10 15.91
C PHE A 76 5.61 2.43 14.78
N LYS A 77 5.18 2.64 13.54
CA LYS A 77 5.86 2.09 12.36
C LYS A 77 7.28 2.64 12.24
N PHE A 78 7.43 3.95 12.40
CA PHE A 78 8.71 4.62 12.25
C PHE A 78 9.59 4.36 13.45
N TYR A 79 9.06 4.34 14.66
CA TYR A 79 9.79 3.97 15.87
C TYR A 79 10.44 2.60 15.76
N LYS A 80 9.69 1.59 15.26
CA LYS A 80 10.25 0.26 15.00
C LYS A 80 11.44 0.33 14.03
N LYS A 81 11.31 1.10 12.95
CA LYS A 81 12.36 1.30 11.93
C LYS A 81 13.50 2.22 12.38
N TRP A 82 13.25 3.10 13.34
CA TRP A 82 14.20 4.06 13.89
C TRP A 82 15.12 3.41 14.91
N LYS A 83 14.53 2.53 15.74
CA LYS A 83 15.25 1.63 16.66
C LYS A 83 15.97 0.50 15.95
N PHE A 84 15.51 0.13 14.76
CA PHE A 84 16.23 -0.80 13.91
C PHE A 84 17.57 -0.15 13.52
N ASN A 85 18.64 -0.59 14.18
CA ASN A 85 19.98 -0.21 13.78
C ASN A 85 20.24 -0.98 12.48
N TYR A 86 20.25 -0.30 11.33
CA TYR A 86 20.61 -0.91 10.05
C TYR A 86 22.08 -1.36 10.00
N TRP A 87 22.84 -1.12 11.07
CA TRP A 87 24.04 -1.86 11.41
C TRP A 87 23.65 -3.33 11.49
N VAL A 88 23.99 -4.10 10.46
CA VAL A 88 24.54 -5.46 10.64
C VAL A 88 23.99 -6.13 11.91
N ASP A 89 22.83 -6.78 11.83
CA ASP A 89 22.39 -7.64 12.92
C ASP A 89 23.39 -8.79 12.93
N ILE A 90 24.33 -8.75 13.86
CA ILE A 90 25.15 -9.89 14.23
C ILE A 90 24.21 -10.77 15.05
N GLU A 91 23.48 -11.66 14.40
CA GLU A 91 22.97 -12.82 15.12
C GLU A 91 24.20 -13.65 15.54
N GLY A 92 24.21 -14.10 16.80
CA GLY A 92 25.35 -14.76 17.44
C GLY A 92 26.06 -15.75 16.52
N LYS A 93 27.40 -15.79 16.65
CA LYS A 93 28.38 -16.46 15.76
C LYS A 93 28.70 -15.74 14.44
N GLY A 94 28.59 -14.40 14.39
CA GLY A 94 29.22 -13.60 13.33
C GLY A 94 28.54 -13.68 11.96
N GLN A 95 27.24 -13.97 11.91
CA GLN A 95 26.49 -14.07 10.65
C GLN A 95 25.63 -12.81 10.42
N LEU A 96 25.91 -12.09 9.33
CA LEU A 96 25.35 -10.78 8.92
C LEU A 96 24.12 -10.84 7.98
N LYS A 97 22.87 -10.85 8.45
CA LYS A 97 21.72 -10.73 7.52
C LYS A 97 21.72 -9.35 6.80
N TYR A 98 22.09 -9.35 5.52
CA TYR A 98 22.08 -8.16 4.66
C TYR A 98 20.66 -7.86 4.14
N ASN A 99 20.29 -6.58 4.08
CA ASN A 99 19.05 -6.07 3.49
C ASN A 99 19.42 -4.86 2.63
N ILE A 100 18.79 -4.71 1.46
CA ILE A 100 19.04 -3.66 0.46
C ILE A 100 18.78 -2.25 1.03
N ALA A 101 17.88 -2.12 2.00
CA ALA A 101 17.70 -0.89 2.78
C ALA A 101 18.94 -0.49 3.62
N LYS A 102 19.90 -1.42 3.82
CA LYS A 102 21.20 -1.19 4.47
C LYS A 102 22.27 -0.59 3.52
N LEU A 103 21.89 -0.23 2.30
CA LEU A 103 22.73 0.58 1.39
C LEU A 103 22.73 2.09 1.71
N LEU A 104 21.95 2.49 2.72
CA LEU A 104 21.92 3.84 3.26
C LEU A 104 22.54 3.85 4.66
N SER A 105 23.20 4.95 4.99
CA SER A 105 23.55 5.22 6.37
C SER A 105 22.27 5.37 7.22
N PRO A 106 22.33 5.13 8.54
CA PRO A 106 21.19 5.34 9.41
C PRO A 106 20.61 6.75 9.34
N SER A 107 21.47 7.78 9.16
CA SER A 107 21.00 9.16 9.02
C SER A 107 20.26 9.38 7.71
N GLU A 108 20.79 8.86 6.59
CA GLU A 108 20.12 8.94 5.29
C GLU A 108 18.74 8.27 5.31
N TYR A 109 18.67 7.06 5.85
CA TYR A 109 17.40 6.33 5.94
C TYR A 109 16.39 7.04 6.84
N ARG A 110 16.82 7.55 8.00
CA ARG A 110 15.96 8.36 8.90
C ARG A 110 15.46 9.63 8.22
N THR A 111 16.30 10.30 7.42
CA THR A 111 15.87 11.45 6.62
C THR A 111 14.80 11.05 5.61
N ILE A 112 14.93 9.93 4.91
CA ILE A 112 13.87 9.41 4.01
C ILE A 112 12.56 9.20 4.78
N LEU A 113 12.61 8.58 5.97
CA LEU A 113 11.41 8.38 6.78
C LEU A 113 10.75 9.73 7.11
N VAL A 114 11.51 10.71 7.60
CA VAL A 114 10.98 12.06 7.89
C VAL A 114 10.32 12.67 6.65
N LEU A 115 10.96 12.58 5.48
CA LEU A 115 10.39 13.07 4.22
C LEU A 115 9.07 12.38 3.88
N ILE A 116 8.97 11.06 4.05
CA ILE A 116 7.72 10.30 3.83
C ILE A 116 6.63 10.75 4.80
N PHE A 117 6.94 10.90 6.09
CA PHE A 117 5.97 11.38 7.07
C PHE A 117 5.47 12.77 6.73
N SER A 118 6.36 13.71 6.45
CA SER A 118 6.00 15.07 6.09
C SER A 118 5.15 15.11 4.82
N TYR A 119 5.56 14.38 3.77
CA TYR A 119 4.81 14.26 2.52
C TYR A 119 3.39 13.72 2.74
N GLN A 120 3.27 12.59 3.44
CA GLN A 120 1.97 11.96 3.67
C GLN A 120 1.08 12.76 4.63
N PHE A 121 1.67 13.43 5.62
CA PHE A 121 0.93 14.30 6.52
C PHE A 121 0.32 15.49 5.77
N ILE A 122 1.09 16.13 4.88
CA ILE A 122 0.58 17.22 4.03
C ILE A 122 -0.59 16.73 3.16
N ILE A 123 -0.44 15.56 2.51
CA ILE A 123 -1.52 14.98 1.70
C ILE A 123 -2.75 14.64 2.55
N LEU A 124 -2.56 14.05 3.73
CA LEU A 124 -3.65 13.73 4.65
C LEU A 124 -4.43 15.00 5.02
N ILE A 125 -3.74 16.04 5.48
CA ILE A 125 -4.39 17.31 5.85
C ILE A 125 -5.09 17.92 4.63
N ALA A 126 -4.46 17.94 3.47
CA ALA A 126 -5.07 18.46 2.24
C ALA A 126 -6.36 17.70 1.87
N ILE A 127 -6.35 16.37 1.92
CA ILE A 127 -7.52 15.52 1.62
C ILE A 127 -8.61 15.73 2.65
N LEU A 128 -8.29 15.75 3.94
CA LEU A 128 -9.27 15.94 5.02
C LEU A 128 -9.91 17.33 4.98
N MET A 129 -9.12 18.37 4.70
CA MET A 129 -9.61 19.73 4.55
C MET A 129 -10.44 19.88 3.27
N TYR A 130 -10.00 19.30 2.16
CA TYR A 130 -10.79 19.25 0.93
C TYR A 130 -12.13 18.54 1.16
N TYR A 131 -12.08 17.39 1.84
CA TYR A 131 -13.27 16.64 2.20
C TYR A 131 -14.26 17.50 3.00
N LYS A 132 -13.78 18.14 4.07
CA LYS A 132 -14.60 18.91 5.00
C LYS A 132 -15.14 20.22 4.41
N LEU A 133 -14.29 20.95 3.69
CA LEU A 133 -14.63 22.29 3.21
C LEU A 133 -15.36 22.26 1.88
N VAL A 134 -15.11 21.26 1.03
CA VAL A 134 -15.61 21.21 -0.35
C VAL A 134 -16.47 19.98 -0.58
N PHE A 135 -15.93 18.77 -0.40
CA PHE A 135 -16.56 17.53 -0.88
C PHE A 135 -17.88 17.20 -0.16
N SER A 136 -17.86 17.21 1.18
CA SER A 136 -19.01 16.91 2.05
C SER A 136 -20.15 17.95 1.98
N LYS A 137 -19.88 19.14 1.42
CA LYS A 137 -20.86 20.22 1.25
C LYS A 137 -21.54 20.21 -0.12
N LYS A 138 -21.16 19.31 -1.03
CA LYS A 138 -21.83 19.18 -2.33
C LYS A 138 -23.30 18.83 -2.11
N LYS A 139 -24.20 19.53 -2.81
CA LYS A 139 -25.67 19.35 -2.70
C LYS A 139 -26.08 17.88 -2.83
N ASN A 140 -25.44 17.16 -3.75
CA ASN A 140 -25.79 15.79 -4.06
C ASN A 140 -24.85 14.78 -3.37
N PHE A 141 -24.09 15.16 -2.33
CA PHE A 141 -23.12 14.26 -1.70
C PHE A 141 -23.78 12.95 -1.20
N TYR A 142 -24.96 13.04 -0.58
CA TYR A 142 -25.69 11.86 -0.13
C TYR A 142 -26.44 11.15 -1.26
N GLU A 143 -26.93 11.91 -2.24
CA GLU A 143 -27.69 11.42 -3.39
C GLU A 143 -26.81 10.65 -4.39
N GLU A 144 -25.56 11.10 -4.58
CA GLU A 144 -24.53 10.45 -5.41
C GLU A 144 -23.97 9.18 -4.73
N GLN A 145 -24.41 8.86 -3.51
CA GLN A 145 -24.12 7.61 -2.82
C GLN A 145 -22.61 7.35 -2.68
N TYR A 146 -21.81 8.38 -2.37
CA TYR A 146 -20.35 8.22 -2.16
C TYR A 146 -20.00 7.17 -1.11
N TRP A 147 -20.86 6.93 -0.12
CA TRP A 147 -20.71 5.83 0.84
C TRP A 147 -20.70 4.45 0.17
N LYS A 148 -21.42 4.25 -0.94
CA LYS A 148 -21.37 3.00 -1.72
C LYS A 148 -20.01 2.82 -2.39
N ILE A 149 -19.42 3.91 -2.88
CA ILE A 149 -18.05 3.89 -3.42
C ILE A 149 -17.08 3.50 -2.30
N SER A 150 -17.23 4.07 -1.09
CA SER A 150 -16.44 3.66 0.08
C SER A 150 -16.57 2.16 0.39
N VAL A 151 -17.79 1.61 0.37
CA VAL A 151 -18.01 0.16 0.58
C VAL A 151 -17.35 -0.68 -0.52
N LYS A 152 -17.39 -0.23 -1.78
CA LYS A 152 -16.69 -0.89 -2.90
C LYS A 152 -15.18 -0.90 -2.70
N ILE A 153 -14.59 0.19 -2.22
CA ILE A 153 -13.16 0.25 -1.90
C ILE A 153 -12.81 -0.71 -0.76
N LEU A 154 -13.63 -0.80 0.29
CA LEU A 154 -13.43 -1.77 1.37
C LEU A 154 -13.55 -3.21 0.87
N MET A 155 -14.54 -3.50 0.03
CA MET A 155 -14.72 -4.82 -0.57
C MET A 155 -13.52 -5.21 -1.43
N TYR A 156 -13.01 -4.28 -2.25
CA TYR A 156 -11.77 -4.47 -2.99
C TYR A 156 -10.60 -4.80 -2.06
N PHE A 157 -10.46 -4.08 -0.95
CA PHE A 157 -9.38 -4.32 0.02
C PHE A 157 -9.45 -5.76 0.55
N PHE A 158 -10.61 -6.21 1.02
CA PHE A 158 -10.77 -7.55 1.59
C PHE A 158 -10.53 -8.65 0.55
N ILE A 159 -11.05 -8.51 -0.67
CA ILE A 159 -10.84 -9.51 -1.73
C ILE A 159 -9.36 -9.54 -2.14
N THR A 160 -8.76 -8.36 -2.37
CA THR A 160 -7.40 -8.26 -2.89
C THR A 160 -6.37 -8.71 -1.85
N TYR A 161 -6.47 -8.23 -0.60
CA TYR A 161 -5.55 -8.66 0.46
C TYR A 161 -5.83 -10.07 0.97
N GLY A 162 -7.09 -10.53 0.90
CA GLY A 162 -7.42 -11.93 1.10
C GLY A 162 -6.66 -12.82 0.12
N LEU A 163 -6.67 -12.47 -1.17
CA LEU A 163 -5.88 -13.18 -2.17
C LEU A 163 -4.37 -13.04 -1.93
N VAL A 164 -3.87 -11.83 -1.66
CA VAL A 164 -2.42 -11.65 -1.43
C VAL A 164 -1.96 -12.52 -0.27
N GLY A 165 -2.73 -12.56 0.82
CA GLY A 165 -2.44 -13.42 1.97
C GLY A 165 -2.48 -14.91 1.63
N THR A 166 -3.54 -15.38 0.98
CA THR A 166 -3.66 -16.81 0.64
C THR A 166 -2.62 -17.24 -0.38
N VAL A 167 -2.37 -16.45 -1.42
CA VAL A 167 -1.37 -16.78 -2.43
C VAL A 167 0.03 -16.72 -1.85
N LYS A 168 0.38 -15.76 -0.98
CA LYS A 168 1.68 -15.77 -0.27
C LYS A 168 1.89 -17.02 0.59
N VAL A 169 0.81 -17.60 1.11
CA VAL A 169 0.84 -18.84 1.91
C VAL A 169 0.90 -20.10 1.05
N CYS A 170 0.34 -20.09 -0.17
CA CYS A 170 0.31 -21.26 -1.05
C CYS A 170 1.44 -21.29 -2.08
N MET A 171 1.89 -20.10 -2.51
CA MET A 171 2.82 -19.86 -3.59
C MET A 171 3.87 -18.88 -3.07
N GLY A 172 5.13 -19.22 -3.29
CA GLY A 172 6.22 -18.43 -2.75
C GLY A 172 7.39 -18.53 -3.69
N ARG A 173 7.97 -17.36 -3.98
CA ARG A 173 9.32 -17.30 -4.51
C ARG A 173 10.10 -16.24 -3.77
N ASP A 174 11.39 -16.47 -3.74
CA ASP A 174 12.33 -15.56 -3.10
C ASP A 174 12.35 -14.21 -3.82
N TYR A 175 12.68 -13.20 -3.04
CA TYR A 175 13.00 -11.88 -3.55
C TYR A 175 14.15 -11.93 -4.56
N TYR A 176 14.12 -11.03 -5.53
CA TYR A 176 15.20 -10.88 -6.48
C TYR A 176 16.43 -10.32 -5.75
N ARG A 177 17.51 -11.11 -5.68
CA ARG A 177 18.77 -10.73 -5.01
C ARG A 177 19.91 -10.42 -5.97
N GLY A 178 19.62 -10.07 -7.22
CA GLY A 178 20.64 -9.75 -8.22
C GLY A 178 21.33 -8.40 -8.01
N MET A 179 22.00 -8.30 -6.87
CA MET A 179 22.73 -7.13 -6.40
C MET A 179 24.18 -7.46 -6.04
N GLU A 180 24.70 -8.62 -6.43
CA GLU A 180 26.03 -9.07 -6.04
C GLU A 180 27.11 -8.04 -6.29
N TYR A 181 27.16 -7.54 -7.52
CA TYR A 181 28.07 -6.48 -7.90
C TYR A 181 27.85 -5.15 -7.12
N VAL A 182 26.60 -4.80 -6.79
CA VAL A 182 26.26 -3.58 -6.05
C VAL A 182 26.71 -3.69 -4.58
N ILE A 183 26.56 -4.88 -3.99
CA ILE A 183 26.94 -5.16 -2.62
C ILE A 183 28.47 -5.12 -2.49
N TYR A 184 29.20 -5.78 -3.38
CA TYR A 184 30.67 -5.76 -3.37
C TYR A 184 31.24 -4.34 -3.47
N ASN A 185 30.82 -3.55 -4.47
CA ASN A 185 31.29 -2.17 -4.64
C ASN A 185 30.97 -1.26 -3.43
N ARG A 186 29.95 -1.59 -2.64
CA ARG A 186 29.52 -0.78 -1.49
C ARG A 186 30.18 -1.19 -0.19
N ILE A 187 30.66 -2.41 -0.08
CA ILE A 187 31.54 -2.83 1.02
C ILE A 187 32.82 -2.02 0.95
N ASP A 188 33.36 -1.83 -0.25
CA ASP A 188 34.55 -1.01 -0.48
C ASP A 188 34.29 0.45 -0.05
N ILE A 189 33.19 1.06 -0.54
CA ILE A 189 32.81 2.43 -0.15
C ILE A 189 32.51 2.55 1.36
N TYR A 190 31.92 1.53 1.97
CA TYR A 190 31.65 1.52 3.40
C TYR A 190 32.97 1.49 4.20
N TYR A 191 33.88 0.60 3.83
CA TYR A 191 35.22 0.52 4.41
C TYR A 191 35.96 1.85 4.29
N GLU A 192 35.91 2.51 3.13
CA GLU A 192 36.50 3.83 2.93
C GLU A 192 35.93 4.90 3.89
N LYS A 193 34.66 4.80 4.25
CA LYS A 193 33.97 5.79 5.11
C LYS A 193 34.09 5.50 6.60
N THR A 194 34.14 4.24 7.00
CA THR A 194 34.03 3.82 8.41
C THR A 194 35.30 3.18 8.94
N GLY A 195 36.16 2.66 8.06
CA GLY A 195 37.32 1.84 8.43
C GLY A 195 36.98 0.38 8.75
N ASP A 196 35.71 0.00 8.70
CA ASP A 196 35.23 -1.34 9.08
C ASP A 196 34.93 -2.20 7.84
N TRP A 197 35.47 -3.42 7.80
CA TRP A 197 35.14 -4.40 6.76
C TRP A 197 33.83 -5.15 7.07
N ILE A 198 32.94 -5.24 6.09
CA ILE A 198 31.72 -6.03 6.20
C ILE A 198 32.00 -7.47 5.74
N ILE A 199 31.98 -8.43 6.67
CA ILE A 199 32.09 -9.86 6.36
C ILE A 199 30.69 -10.43 6.12
N PHE A 200 30.31 -10.65 4.87
CA PHE A 200 29.00 -11.23 4.54
C PHE A 200 29.14 -12.68 4.05
N ASN A 201 28.07 -13.47 4.21
CA ASN A 201 28.01 -14.81 3.64
C ASN A 201 27.73 -14.70 2.13
N PRO A 202 28.61 -15.22 1.25
CA PRO A 202 28.44 -15.14 -0.21
C PRO A 202 27.09 -15.70 -0.69
N LYS A 203 26.53 -16.70 0.03
CA LYS A 203 25.22 -17.30 -0.27
C LYS A 203 24.04 -16.34 -0.09
N TRP A 204 24.22 -15.19 0.56
CA TRP A 204 23.16 -14.17 0.68
C TRP A 204 23.07 -13.25 -0.53
N VAL A 205 24.09 -13.31 -1.39
CA VAL A 205 24.35 -12.33 -2.44
C VAL A 205 24.20 -12.98 -3.83
N THR A 206 24.25 -14.31 -3.89
CA THR A 206 23.87 -15.05 -5.09
C THR A 206 22.42 -14.77 -5.46
N THR A 207 22.21 -14.30 -6.68
CA THR A 207 20.88 -14.22 -7.28
C THR A 207 20.29 -15.63 -7.28
N PRO A 208 19.15 -15.89 -6.63
CA PRO A 208 18.47 -17.17 -6.83
C PRO A 208 18.17 -17.33 -8.32
N GLU A 209 18.31 -18.55 -8.82
CA GLU A 209 17.85 -18.89 -10.16
C GLU A 209 16.38 -18.46 -10.31
N TYR A 210 15.99 -18.01 -11.51
CA TYR A 210 14.63 -17.55 -11.73
C TYR A 210 13.63 -18.64 -11.32
N GLN A 211 12.82 -18.33 -10.31
CA GLN A 211 11.74 -19.20 -9.88
C GLN A 211 10.43 -18.71 -10.53
N PRO A 212 9.67 -19.59 -11.19
CA PRO A 212 8.35 -19.24 -11.67
C PRO A 212 7.44 -18.87 -10.49
N TRP A 213 6.58 -17.86 -10.70
CA TRP A 213 5.68 -17.36 -9.65
C TRP A 213 4.59 -18.36 -9.25
N TRP A 214 4.33 -19.38 -10.07
CA TRP A 214 3.38 -20.45 -9.80
C TRP A 214 3.99 -21.62 -9.01
N ASN A 215 5.22 -21.50 -8.51
CA ASN A 215 5.83 -22.56 -7.71
C ASN A 215 5.14 -22.65 -6.33
N PHE A 216 4.58 -23.82 -6.04
CA PHE A 216 3.93 -24.06 -4.75
C PHE A 216 4.99 -24.23 -3.67
N ASN A 217 4.79 -23.59 -2.53
CA ASN A 217 5.74 -23.62 -1.40
C ASN A 217 5.61 -24.89 -0.53
N GLY A 218 5.11 -25.99 -1.12
CA GLY A 218 4.90 -27.27 -0.44
C GLY A 218 3.52 -27.45 0.20
N LEU A 219 2.65 -26.44 0.22
CA LEU A 219 1.31 -26.57 0.85
C LEU A 219 0.52 -27.73 0.26
N ILE A 220 0.64 -27.89 -1.06
CA ILE A 220 0.09 -29.03 -1.80
C ILE A 220 1.22 -30.05 -1.93
N GLY A 221 1.14 -31.14 -1.15
CA GLY A 221 2.02 -32.31 -1.25
C GLY A 221 3.07 -32.47 -0.14
N ASN A 222 3.51 -31.37 0.52
CA ASN A 222 4.46 -31.45 1.63
C ASN A 222 4.30 -30.28 2.64
N PRO A 223 3.16 -30.16 3.34
CA PRO A 223 2.90 -29.03 4.22
C PRO A 223 3.84 -28.97 5.44
N GLN A 224 4.53 -30.06 5.75
CA GLN A 224 5.53 -30.12 6.82
C GLN A 224 6.82 -29.36 6.48
N SER A 225 7.10 -29.10 5.21
CA SER A 225 8.24 -28.28 4.80
C SER A 225 7.96 -26.77 4.90
N ILE A 226 6.71 -26.37 5.16
CA ILE A 226 6.35 -24.95 5.35
C ILE A 226 6.73 -24.53 6.76
N ASN A 227 7.56 -23.50 6.86
CA ASN A 227 7.71 -22.76 8.10
C ASN A 227 6.51 -21.80 8.26
N TRP A 228 5.63 -22.13 9.19
CA TRP A 228 4.39 -21.41 9.49
C TRP A 228 4.58 -20.12 10.31
N SER A 229 5.82 -19.67 10.55
CA SER A 229 6.04 -18.38 11.19
C SER A 229 5.46 -17.25 10.34
N LEU A 230 4.83 -16.27 11.00
CA LEU A 230 4.24 -15.11 10.31
C LEU A 230 5.28 -14.36 9.47
N ASP A 231 6.53 -14.30 9.94
CA ASP A 231 7.62 -13.70 9.19
C ASP A 231 7.93 -14.47 7.89
N GLN A 232 7.98 -15.80 7.93
CA GLN A 232 8.20 -16.57 6.71
C GLN A 232 7.02 -16.45 5.74
N LEU A 233 5.79 -16.56 6.24
CA LEU A 233 4.59 -16.56 5.39
C LEU A 233 4.35 -15.21 4.70
N PHE A 234 4.58 -14.10 5.40
CA PHE A 234 4.23 -12.78 4.89
C PHE A 234 5.43 -11.94 4.43
N ASN A 235 6.57 -12.06 5.13
CA ASN A 235 7.73 -11.21 4.91
C ASN A 235 8.81 -11.86 4.03
N ALA A 236 8.84 -13.20 3.90
CA ALA A 236 9.88 -13.88 3.10
C ALA A 236 9.49 -14.14 1.63
N ASN A 237 8.22 -14.02 1.25
CA ASN A 237 7.75 -14.29 -0.11
C ASN A 237 7.52 -13.00 -0.92
N ALA A 238 8.13 -12.91 -2.11
CA ALA A 238 8.00 -11.74 -2.99
C ALA A 238 6.66 -11.69 -3.75
N PHE A 239 6.09 -12.85 -4.06
CA PHE A 239 4.85 -12.99 -4.82
C PHE A 239 3.64 -13.27 -3.92
N PRO A 240 2.46 -12.68 -4.21
CA PRO A 240 2.22 -11.48 -5.01
C PRO A 240 2.64 -10.19 -4.27
N SER A 241 2.79 -9.09 -5.02
CA SER A 241 3.21 -7.81 -4.42
C SER A 241 2.08 -7.15 -3.62
N GLY A 242 2.21 -7.08 -2.30
CA GLY A 242 1.24 -6.39 -1.43
C GLY A 242 1.22 -4.88 -1.63
N HIS A 243 2.34 -4.28 -2.02
CA HIS A 243 2.42 -2.85 -2.35
C HIS A 243 1.55 -2.49 -3.55
N MET A 244 1.56 -3.35 -4.59
CA MET A 244 0.72 -3.13 -5.77
C MET A 244 -0.77 -3.31 -5.49
N ALA A 245 -1.13 -4.20 -4.56
CA ALA A 245 -2.51 -4.33 -4.09
C ALA A 245 -2.99 -3.04 -3.42
N GLN A 246 -2.14 -2.43 -2.59
CA GLN A 246 -2.37 -1.10 -2.02
C GLN A 246 -2.49 -0.02 -3.09
N MET A 247 -1.63 -0.03 -4.12
CA MET A 247 -1.72 0.92 -5.22
C MET A 247 -3.06 0.83 -5.96
N GLY A 248 -3.62 -0.36 -6.12
CA GLY A 248 -4.98 -0.50 -6.64
C GLY A 248 -6.04 0.12 -5.73
N MET A 249 -5.88 0.09 -4.41
CA MET A 249 -6.79 0.78 -3.47
C MET A 249 -6.66 2.30 -3.58
N VAL A 250 -5.44 2.82 -3.70
CA VAL A 250 -5.18 4.25 -3.97
C VAL A 250 -5.82 4.64 -5.31
N GLY A 251 -5.67 3.80 -6.34
CA GLY A 251 -6.30 3.96 -7.64
C GLY A 251 -7.83 4.03 -7.55
N MET A 252 -8.47 3.18 -6.76
CA MET A 252 -9.91 3.26 -6.52
C MET A 252 -10.33 4.55 -5.80
N GLY A 253 -9.45 5.19 -5.03
CA GLY A 253 -9.70 6.51 -4.44
C GLY A 253 -10.06 7.56 -5.50
N PHE A 254 -9.56 7.43 -6.74
CA PHE A 254 -9.93 8.33 -7.84
C PHE A 254 -11.39 8.23 -8.27
N CYS A 255 -12.11 7.16 -7.90
CA CYS A 255 -13.56 7.09 -8.10
C CYS A 255 -14.31 8.22 -7.38
N PHE A 256 -13.76 8.79 -6.30
CA PHE A 256 -14.32 9.98 -5.64
C PHE A 256 -14.16 11.26 -6.47
N ILE A 257 -13.17 11.31 -7.36
CA ILE A 257 -12.85 12.48 -8.19
C ILE A 257 -13.60 12.42 -9.53
N ILE A 258 -13.62 11.25 -10.16
CA ILE A 258 -14.16 11.07 -11.51
C ILE A 258 -15.69 11.05 -11.49
N ASN A 259 -16.31 10.62 -10.38
CA ASN A 259 -17.74 10.28 -10.26
C ASN A 259 -18.22 9.46 -11.48
N PRO A 260 -18.23 8.11 -11.40
CA PRO A 260 -18.56 7.25 -12.54
C PRO A 260 -19.99 7.45 -13.08
N ARG A 261 -20.86 8.18 -12.37
CA ARG A 261 -22.24 8.47 -12.78
C ARG A 261 -22.40 9.79 -13.53
N ASP A 262 -21.41 10.67 -13.46
CA ASP A 262 -21.42 11.94 -14.19
C ASP A 262 -20.75 11.76 -15.55
N LYS A 263 -21.56 11.49 -16.58
CA LYS A 263 -21.10 11.30 -17.97
C LYS A 263 -20.56 12.58 -18.59
N GLN A 264 -20.78 13.75 -17.98
CA GLN A 264 -20.33 15.03 -18.52
C GLN A 264 -19.19 15.60 -17.69
N THR A 265 -18.07 15.83 -18.38
CA THR A 265 -16.87 16.58 -17.94
C THR A 265 -15.82 15.80 -17.12
N ILE A 266 -15.21 14.79 -17.77
CA ILE A 266 -13.77 14.56 -17.58
C ILE A 266 -13.06 15.79 -18.18
N ASN A 267 -12.61 16.71 -17.32
CA ASN A 267 -11.81 17.86 -17.73
C ASN A 267 -10.34 17.63 -17.35
N TRP A 268 -9.44 18.47 -17.87
CA TRP A 268 -8.00 18.33 -17.62
C TRP A 268 -7.65 18.31 -16.12
N LYS A 269 -8.42 18.98 -15.26
CA LYS A 269 -8.21 19.00 -13.80
C LYS A 269 -8.47 17.65 -13.15
N LYS A 270 -9.34 16.81 -13.72
CA LYS A 270 -9.57 15.42 -13.28
C LYS A 270 -8.59 14.44 -13.94
N VAL A 271 -8.17 14.72 -15.17
CA VAL A 271 -7.24 13.88 -15.95
C VAL A 271 -5.81 13.92 -15.41
N VAL A 272 -5.30 15.12 -15.09
CA VAL A 272 -3.92 15.29 -14.60
C VAL A 272 -3.63 14.43 -13.35
N PRO A 273 -4.48 14.44 -12.31
CA PRO A 273 -4.28 13.56 -11.15
C PRO A 273 -4.24 12.06 -11.49
N ILE A 274 -5.00 11.60 -12.48
CA ILE A 274 -5.01 10.19 -12.93
C ILE A 274 -3.67 9.85 -13.59
N TYR A 275 -3.15 10.73 -14.47
CA TYR A 275 -1.83 10.53 -15.07
C TYR A 275 -0.72 10.55 -14.03
N LEU A 276 -0.78 11.46 -13.06
CA LEU A 276 0.17 11.51 -11.94
C LEU A 276 0.13 10.23 -11.11
N PHE A 277 -1.05 9.64 -10.89
CA PHE A 277 -1.19 8.35 -10.23
C PHE A 277 -0.49 7.23 -11.00
N PHE A 278 -0.72 7.11 -12.30
CA PHE A 278 -0.05 6.08 -13.11
C PHE A 278 1.47 6.29 -13.18
N PHE A 279 1.92 7.55 -13.23
CA PHE A 279 3.34 7.87 -13.15
C PHE A 279 3.95 7.49 -11.81
N HIS A 280 3.28 7.82 -10.71
CA HIS A 280 3.68 7.43 -9.36
C HIS A 280 3.73 5.90 -9.20
N GLN A 281 2.74 5.17 -9.74
CA GLN A 281 2.72 3.71 -9.77
C GLN A 281 3.90 3.14 -10.58
N LEU A 282 4.21 3.73 -11.75
CA LEU A 282 5.35 3.33 -12.56
C LEU A 282 6.67 3.50 -11.79
N ILE A 283 6.85 4.64 -11.11
CA ILE A 283 8.04 4.87 -10.28
C ILE A 283 8.11 3.84 -9.14
N MET A 284 6.98 3.49 -8.52
CA MET A 284 6.95 2.47 -7.48
C MET A 284 7.38 1.09 -8.01
N VAL A 285 6.89 0.69 -9.19
CA VAL A 285 7.32 -0.57 -9.82
C VAL A 285 8.81 -0.54 -10.14
N LEU A 286 9.31 0.54 -10.77
CA LEU A 286 10.73 0.71 -11.04
C LEU A 286 11.56 0.64 -9.75
N SER A 287 11.07 1.25 -8.68
CA SER A 287 11.70 1.23 -7.36
C SER A 287 11.85 -0.19 -6.82
N PHE A 288 10.82 -1.03 -6.99
CA PHE A 288 10.88 -2.45 -6.58
C PHE A 288 11.85 -3.29 -7.40
N LEU A 289 11.97 -2.99 -8.70
CA LEU A 289 12.94 -3.67 -9.57
C LEU A 289 14.37 -3.24 -9.23
N ILE A 290 14.56 -1.94 -8.97
CA ILE A 290 15.85 -1.33 -8.61
C ILE A 290 16.36 -1.86 -7.27
N ASN A 291 15.52 -1.95 -6.24
CA ASN A 291 15.90 -2.51 -4.94
C ASN A 291 15.71 -4.02 -4.83
N GLY A 292 15.34 -4.72 -5.90
CA GLY A 292 15.11 -6.17 -5.90
C GLY A 292 14.02 -6.70 -4.96
N SER A 293 13.17 -5.83 -4.41
CA SER A 293 12.07 -6.26 -3.54
C SER A 293 10.93 -6.93 -4.29
N HIS A 294 10.88 -6.87 -5.62
CA HIS A 294 9.94 -7.65 -6.41
C HIS A 294 10.50 -7.96 -7.79
N TRP A 295 9.99 -9.05 -8.37
CA TRP A 295 10.10 -9.30 -9.79
C TRP A 295 8.99 -8.57 -10.54
N LEU A 296 9.20 -8.27 -11.83
CA LEU A 296 8.20 -7.59 -12.66
C LEU A 296 6.89 -8.38 -12.76
N THR A 297 6.94 -9.72 -12.78
CA THR A 297 5.71 -10.51 -12.84
C THR A 297 4.95 -10.50 -11.51
N ASP A 298 5.60 -10.21 -10.37
CA ASP A 298 4.90 -10.05 -9.08
C ASP A 298 4.00 -8.82 -9.11
N THR A 299 4.55 -7.70 -9.61
CA THR A 299 3.84 -6.43 -9.67
C THR A 299 2.77 -6.43 -10.77
N SER A 300 3.07 -7.03 -11.91
CA SER A 300 2.14 -7.14 -13.05
C SER A 300 0.96 -8.05 -12.73
N PHE A 301 1.20 -9.20 -12.08
CA PHE A 301 0.14 -10.10 -11.65
C PHE A 301 -0.81 -9.40 -10.67
N THR A 302 -0.28 -8.78 -9.62
CA THR A 302 -1.14 -8.08 -8.66
C THR A 302 -1.93 -6.97 -9.34
N TRP A 303 -1.33 -6.25 -10.28
CA TRP A 303 -2.03 -5.19 -10.99
C TRP A 303 -3.20 -5.71 -11.85
N MET A 304 -2.99 -6.77 -12.61
CA MET A 304 -4.07 -7.44 -13.36
C MET A 304 -5.16 -7.94 -12.42
N TRP A 305 -4.75 -8.54 -11.29
CA TRP A 305 -5.68 -8.98 -10.26
C TRP A 305 -6.49 -7.83 -9.69
N SER A 306 -5.85 -6.68 -9.41
CA SER A 306 -6.54 -5.47 -8.93
C SER A 306 -7.64 -5.00 -9.88
N ILE A 307 -7.42 -5.06 -11.19
CA ILE A 307 -8.46 -4.69 -12.18
C ILE A 307 -9.67 -5.64 -12.06
N VAL A 308 -9.42 -6.94 -11.97
CA VAL A 308 -10.46 -7.95 -11.83
C VAL A 308 -11.21 -7.77 -10.50
N THR A 309 -10.50 -7.53 -9.39
CA THR A 309 -11.16 -7.36 -8.08
C THR A 309 -11.93 -6.05 -7.98
N ILE A 310 -11.52 -4.98 -8.66
CA ILE A 310 -12.33 -3.76 -8.79
C ILE A 310 -13.67 -4.08 -9.46
N TRP A 311 -13.65 -4.85 -10.54
CA TRP A 311 -14.88 -5.26 -11.24
C TRP A 311 -15.76 -6.14 -10.33
N ILE A 312 -15.20 -7.15 -9.67
CA ILE A 312 -15.93 -8.02 -8.72
C ILE A 312 -16.51 -7.21 -7.56
N ALA A 313 -15.72 -6.32 -6.96
CA ALA A 313 -16.16 -5.49 -5.84
C ALA A 313 -17.34 -4.59 -6.23
N ASN A 314 -17.32 -4.03 -7.45
CA ASN A 314 -18.46 -3.29 -7.98
C ASN A 314 -19.71 -4.17 -8.11
N LEU A 315 -19.59 -5.32 -8.77
CA LEU A 315 -20.71 -6.24 -8.98
C LEU A 315 -21.33 -6.73 -7.67
N VAL A 316 -20.50 -7.18 -6.73
CA VAL A 316 -20.97 -7.73 -5.45
C VAL A 316 -21.69 -6.66 -4.63
N VAL A 317 -21.13 -5.45 -4.56
CA VAL A 317 -21.73 -4.37 -3.77
C VAL A 317 -23.02 -3.88 -4.42
N ASP A 318 -23.03 -3.67 -5.74
CA ASP A 318 -24.24 -3.21 -6.44
C ASP A 318 -25.37 -4.25 -6.31
N ALA A 319 -25.09 -5.54 -6.57
CA ALA A 319 -26.08 -6.62 -6.41
C ALA A 319 -26.62 -6.73 -4.97
N SER A 320 -25.75 -6.57 -3.96
CA SER A 320 -26.16 -6.62 -2.55
C SER A 320 -27.07 -5.46 -2.19
N LEU A 321 -26.77 -4.26 -2.69
CA LEU A 321 -27.54 -3.05 -2.39
C LEU A 321 -28.87 -2.99 -3.11
N ASP A 322 -28.94 -3.48 -4.36
CA ASP A 322 -30.18 -3.58 -5.12
C ASP A 322 -31.15 -4.57 -4.47
N LYS A 323 -30.63 -5.70 -3.97
CA LYS A 323 -31.43 -6.67 -3.20
C LYS A 323 -32.04 -6.05 -1.94
N ILE A 324 -31.29 -5.21 -1.22
CA ILE A 324 -31.78 -4.50 -0.03
C ILE A 324 -32.85 -3.45 -0.41
N GLY A 325 -32.64 -2.72 -1.50
CA GLY A 325 -33.61 -1.74 -2.01
C GLY A 325 -34.94 -2.39 -2.39
N ASN A 326 -34.89 -3.49 -3.13
CA ASN A 326 -36.08 -4.22 -3.55
C ASN A 326 -36.85 -4.81 -2.37
N LYS A 327 -36.16 -5.40 -1.38
CA LYS A 327 -36.80 -5.94 -0.17
C LYS A 327 -37.60 -4.88 0.59
N LYS A 328 -37.04 -3.67 0.77
CA LYS A 328 -37.75 -2.56 1.44
C LYS A 328 -38.98 -2.11 0.67
N ASN A 329 -38.92 -2.07 -0.66
CA ASN A 329 -40.07 -1.69 -1.48
C ASN A 329 -41.20 -2.72 -1.40
N THR A 330 -40.87 -4.03 -1.40
CA THR A 330 -41.85 -5.10 -1.21
C THR A 330 -42.50 -5.06 0.18
N GLU A 331 -41.71 -4.81 1.24
CA GLU A 331 -42.26 -4.64 2.58
C GLU A 331 -43.23 -3.45 2.64
N ILE A 332 -42.88 -2.30 2.08
CA ILE A 332 -43.77 -1.11 2.03
C ILE A 332 -45.05 -1.38 1.24
N GLN A 333 -44.99 -2.15 0.16
CA GLN A 333 -46.18 -2.52 -0.63
C GLN A 333 -47.10 -3.48 0.13
N ASN A 334 -46.56 -4.37 0.96
CA ASN A 334 -47.36 -5.28 1.78
C ASN A 334 -47.99 -4.61 3.02
N PHE A 335 -47.56 -3.39 3.36
CA PHE A 335 -48.12 -2.58 4.46
C PHE A 335 -49.16 -1.54 4.00
N LYS A 336 -49.37 -1.38 2.69
CA LYS A 336 -50.44 -0.55 2.10
C LYS A 336 -51.56 -1.44 1.61
#